data_AF-A0A443IV42-F1
#
_entry.id   AF-A0A443IV42-F1
#
_cell.length_a   1.000
_cell.length_b   1.000
_cell.length_c   1.000
_cell.angle_alpha   90.00
_cell.angle_beta   90.00
_cell.angle_gamma   90.00
#
_symmetry.space_group_name_H-M   'P 1'
#
loop_
_entity.id
_entity.type
_entity.pdbx_description
1 polymer ?
#
loop_
_entity_poly.entity_id
_entity_poly.type
_entity_poly.pdbx_seq_one_letter_code
_entity_poly.pdbx_strand_id
1 'polypeptide(L)'
;MRIFALLLSTFGVLLTLATFPAIYWLVVFACGMGTAGCRQRGTALFAEFILSHEAWMFWVPLATGLALVCLGWRMRVAIARGRGD
;
A
#
# COMPACT_ATOMS: atom_id res chain seq x y z
N MET A 1 4.92 -7.33 24.06
CA MET A 1 3.97 -6.50 23.27
C MET A 1 4.63 -5.41 22.40
N ARG A 2 5.74 -4.77 22.83
CA ARG A 2 6.41 -3.73 22.01
C ARG A 2 6.95 -4.19 20.66
N ILE A 3 7.56 -5.38 20.62
CA ILE A 3 8.12 -5.97 19.38
C ILE A 3 7.01 -6.25 18.36
N PHE A 4 5.86 -6.75 18.82
CA PHE A 4 4.69 -6.98 17.96
C PHE A 4 4.16 -5.69 17.33
N ALA A 5 4.07 -4.61 18.10
CA ALA A 5 3.67 -3.29 17.59
C ALA A 5 4.71 -2.68 16.62
N LEU A 6 5.98 -3.02 16.79
CA LEU A 6 7.04 -2.68 15.84
C LEU A 6 6.87 -3.43 14.52
N LEU A 7 6.72 -4.75 14.59
CA LEU A 7 6.50 -5.61 13.41
C LEU A 7 5.27 -5.18 12.62
N LEU A 8 4.15 -4.89 13.28
CA LEU A 8 2.93 -4.46 12.59
C LEU A 8 3.11 -3.15 11.82
N SER A 9 3.73 -2.14 12.43
CA SER A 9 3.96 -0.87 11.75
C SER A 9 4.95 -1.03 10.60
N THR A 10 6.04 -1.76 10.80
CA THR A 10 7.04 -1.98 9.74
C THR A 10 6.42 -2.74 8.57
N PHE A 11 5.65 -3.79 8.85
CA PHE A 11 4.95 -4.55 7.83
C PHE A 11 3.91 -3.69 7.09
N GLY A 12 3.13 -2.88 7.80
CA GLY A 12 2.18 -1.96 7.19
C GLY A 12 2.84 -0.92 6.27
N VAL A 13 3.98 -0.35 6.69
CA VAL A 13 4.77 0.58 5.84
C VAL A 13 5.30 -0.13 4.60
N LEU A 14 5.89 -1.32 4.76
CA LEU A 14 6.39 -2.12 3.64
C LEU A 14 5.28 -2.50 2.66
N LEU A 15 4.13 -2.93 3.15
CA LEU A 15 2.97 -3.28 2.32
C LEU A 15 2.49 -2.06 1.52
N THR A 16 2.38 -0.90 2.18
CA THR A 16 1.95 0.35 1.53
C THR A 16 2.94 0.76 0.45
N LEU A 17 4.25 0.75 0.77
CA LEU A 17 5.30 1.10 -0.19
C LEU A 17 5.42 0.11 -1.35
N ALA A 18 5.23 -1.18 -1.10
CA ALA A 18 5.31 -2.23 -2.13
C ALA A 18 4.11 -2.20 -3.08
N THR A 19 2.95 -1.73 -2.62
CA THR A 19 1.72 -1.63 -3.43
C THR A 19 1.91 -0.73 -4.66
N PHE A 20 2.60 0.41 -4.50
CA PHE A 20 2.84 1.35 -5.61
C PHE A 20 3.65 0.75 -6.78
N PRO A 21 4.89 0.24 -6.58
CA PRO A 21 5.67 -0.34 -7.66
C PRO A 21 5.04 -1.63 -8.19
N ALA A 22 4.37 -2.43 -7.36
CA ALA A 22 3.70 -3.66 -7.80
C ALA A 22 2.56 -3.37 -8.78
N ILE A 23 1.66 -2.45 -8.43
CA ILE A 23 0.54 -2.07 -9.32
C ILE A 23 1.07 -1.31 -10.55
N TYR A 24 2.07 -0.43 -10.39
CA TYR A 24 2.69 0.25 -11.52
C TYR A 24 3.25 -0.74 -12.54
N TRP A 25 3.99 -1.76 -12.08
CA TRP A 25 4.53 -2.80 -12.95
C TRP A 25 3.42 -3.62 -13.62
N LEU A 26 2.37 -4.00 -12.88
CA LEU A 26 1.24 -4.74 -13.43
C LEU A 26 0.53 -3.96 -14.54
N VAL A 27 0.29 -2.66 -14.33
CA VAL A 27 -0.38 -1.78 -15.31
C VAL A 27 0.48 -1.59 -16.56
N VAL A 28 1.78 -1.34 -16.39
CA VAL A 28 2.71 -1.21 -17.53
C VAL A 28 2.85 -2.53 -18.29
N PHE A 29 2.93 -3.66 -17.57
CA PHE A 29 3.00 -4.99 -18.16
C PHE A 29 1.71 -5.36 -18.91
N ALA A 30 0.54 -5.08 -18.33
CA ALA A 30 -0.75 -5.25 -18.97
C ALA A 30 -0.85 -4.45 -20.28
N CYS A 31 -0.35 -3.21 -20.29
CA CYS A 31 -0.29 -2.41 -21.51
C CYS A 31 0.69 -2.96 -22.55
N GLY A 32 1.85 -3.48 -22.11
CA GLY A 32 2.85 -4.11 -22.98
C GLY A 32 2.38 -5.42 -23.63
N MET A 33 1.45 -6.14 -22.98
CA MET A 33 0.77 -7.32 -23.55
C MET A 33 -0.39 -6.96 -24.49
N GLY A 34 -0.83 -5.70 -24.50
CA GLY A 34 -1.87 -5.23 -25.41
C GLY A 34 -1.35 -5.15 -26.85
N THR A 35 -2.14 -5.65 -27.81
CA THR A 35 -1.77 -5.69 -29.24
C THR A 35 -1.59 -4.31 -29.88
N ALA A 36 -2.08 -3.25 -29.24
CA ALA A 36 -2.01 -1.87 -29.73
C ALA A 36 -0.69 -1.15 -29.37
N GLY A 37 0.12 -1.70 -28.46
CA GLY A 37 1.30 -1.03 -27.91
C GLY A 37 0.95 0.21 -27.07
N CYS A 38 1.75 0.46 -26.03
CA CYS A 38 1.49 1.57 -25.12
C CYS A 38 1.91 2.92 -25.75
N ARG A 39 0.95 3.74 -26.20
CA ARG A 39 1.23 5.12 -26.69
C ARG A 39 1.36 6.15 -25.56
N GLN A 40 0.89 5.83 -24.35
CA GLN A 40 0.96 6.71 -23.17
C GLN A 40 2.14 6.33 -22.27
N ARG A 41 2.67 7.32 -21.54
CA ARG A 41 3.68 7.09 -20.50
C ARG A 41 3.07 6.24 -19.37
N GLY A 42 3.83 5.29 -18.82
CA GLY A 42 3.36 4.40 -17.75
C GLY A 42 2.79 5.13 -16.52
N THR A 43 3.27 6.33 -16.22
CA THR A 43 2.72 7.17 -15.14
C THR A 43 1.31 7.69 -15.43
N ALA A 44 0.97 7.98 -16.69
CA ALA A 44 -0.37 8.38 -17.08
C ALA A 44 -1.34 7.19 -17.00
N LEU A 45 -0.92 6.02 -17.46
CA LEU A 45 -1.70 4.78 -17.33
C LEU A 45 -1.98 4.43 -15.87
N PHE A 46 -0.98 4.55 -15.00
CA PHE A 46 -1.14 4.31 -13.57
C PHE A 46 -2.13 5.29 -12.93
N ALA A 47 -2.09 6.57 -13.32
CA ALA A 47 -3.05 7.56 -12.85
C ALA A 47 -4.48 7.26 -13.31
N GLU A 48 -4.67 6.86 -14.57
CA GLU A 48 -5.97 6.42 -15.07
C GLU A 48 -6.46 5.16 -14.34
N PHE A 49 -5.57 4.20 -14.06
CA PHE A 49 -5.92 3.00 -13.30
C PHE A 49 -6.39 3.32 -11.88
N ILE A 50 -5.73 4.22 -11.15
CA ILE A 50 -6.13 4.60 -9.78
C ILE A 50 -7.50 5.31 -9.75
N LEU A 51 -7.85 6.02 -10.82
CA LEU A 51 -9.14 6.69 -10.98
C LEU A 51 -10.24 5.77 -11.53
N SER A 52 -9.86 4.60 -12.04
CA SER A 52 -10.80 3.62 -12.60
C SER A 52 -11.56 2.88 -11.50
N HIS A 53 -12.68 2.25 -11.89
CA HIS A 53 -13.42 1.36 -11.00
C HIS A 53 -12.58 0.14 -10.55
N GLU A 54 -11.57 -0.26 -11.32
CA GLU A 54 -10.69 -1.40 -10.99
C GLU A 54 -9.61 -1.06 -9.96
N ALA A 55 -9.55 0.20 -9.52
CA ALA A 55 -8.59 0.67 -8.53
C ALA A 55 -8.73 -0.02 -7.16
N TRP A 56 -9.80 -0.79 -6.91
CA TRP A 56 -9.97 -1.55 -5.66
C TRP A 56 -8.76 -2.44 -5.38
N MET A 57 -8.10 -3.00 -6.41
CA MET A 57 -6.88 -3.80 -6.25
C MET A 57 -5.68 -2.98 -5.71
N PHE A 58 -5.69 -1.66 -5.92
CA PHE A 58 -4.70 -0.73 -5.36
C PHE A 58 -5.14 -0.22 -3.99
N TRP A 59 -6.40 0.20 -3.85
CA TRP A 59 -6.90 0.82 -2.62
C TRP A 59 -7.00 -0.16 -1.45
N VAL A 60 -7.34 -1.43 -1.69
CA VAL A 60 -7.47 -2.45 -0.62
C VAL A 60 -6.15 -2.71 0.09
N PRO A 61 -5.03 -3.06 -0.59
CA PRO A 61 -3.75 -3.27 0.07
C PRO A 61 -3.21 -1.97 0.68
N LEU A 62 -3.44 -0.82 0.04
CA LEU A 62 -3.06 0.49 0.60
C LEU A 62 -3.78 0.77 1.94
N ALA A 63 -5.10 0.60 1.98
CA ALA A 63 -5.91 0.79 3.18
C ALA A 63 -5.54 -0.22 4.28
N THR A 64 -5.24 -1.47 3.89
CA THR A 64 -4.79 -2.52 4.82
C THR A 64 -3.43 -2.16 5.44
N GLY A 65 -2.48 -1.69 4.61
CA GLY A 65 -1.17 -1.22 5.08
C GLY A 65 -1.31 -0.06 6.06
N LEU A 66 -2.11 0.94 5.73
CA LEU A 66 -2.42 2.07 6.62
C LEU A 66 -3.06 1.62 7.94
N ALA A 67 -4.04 0.71 7.88
CA ALA A 67 -4.71 0.19 9.07
C ALA A 67 -3.72 -0.51 10.00
N LEU A 68 -2.78 -1.30 9.46
CA LEU A 68 -1.72 -1.97 10.22
C LEU A 68 -0.75 -0.97 10.86
N VAL A 69 -0.39 0.10 10.16
CA VAL A 69 0.43 1.19 10.73
C VAL A 69 -0.30 1.87 11.88
N CYS A 70 -1.57 2.22 11.69
CA CYS A 70 -2.42 2.85 12.72
C CYS A 70 -2.60 1.93 13.94
N LEU A 71 -2.84 0.63 13.73
CA LEU A 71 -2.93 -0.36 14.80
C LEU A 71 -1.62 -0.49 15.58
N GLY A 72 -0.49 -0.59 14.87
CA GLY A 72 0.84 -0.63 15.48
C GLY A 72 1.13 0.64 16.29
N TRP A 73 0.77 1.81 15.77
CA TRP A 73 0.90 3.08 16.48
C TRP A 73 0.05 3.12 17.75
N ARG A 74 -1.24 2.77 17.65
CA ARG A 74 -2.18 2.78 18.78
C ARG A 74 -1.72 1.85 19.90
N MET A 75 -1.17 0.68 19.55
CA MET A 75 -0.56 -0.24 20.51
C MET A 75 0.68 0.35 21.19
N ARG A 76 1.56 1.04 20.46
CA ARG A 76 2.72 1.73 21.07
C ARG A 76 2.29 2.80 22.06
N VAL A 77 1.28 3.60 21.71
CA VAL A 77 0.72 4.64 22.59
C VAL A 77 0.11 4.03 23.85
N ALA A 78 -0.66 2.93 23.72
CA ALA A 78 -1.23 2.23 24.87
C ALA A 78 -0.15 1.68 25.81
N ILE A 79 0.92 1.09 25.26
CA ILE A 79 2.05 0.57 26.06
C ILE A 79 2.82 1.71 26.75
N ALA A 80 2.92 2.89 26.13
CA ALA A 80 3.57 4.04 26.75
C ALA A 80 2.77 4.59 27.93
N ARG A 81 1.43 4.56 27.85
CA ARG A 81 0.53 5.01 28.93
C ARG A 81 0.49 4.05 30.13
N GLY A 82 0.54 2.74 29.91
CA GLY A 82 0.56 1.73 30.98
C GLY A 82 1.91 1.54 31.69
N ARG A 83 2.86 2.47 31.56
CA ARG A 83 4.19 2.42 32.18
C ARG A 83 4.39 3.54 33.23
N GLY A 84 3.32 4.26 33.55
CA GLY A 84 3.31 5.40 34.49
C GLY A 84 2.61 5.11 35.82
N ASP A 85 2.18 3.87 36.05
CA ASP A 85 1.76 3.33 37.35
C ASP A 85 2.83 2.35 37.85
#